data_AF-A0A6A4KXP5-F1
#
_entry.id   AF-A0A6A4KXP5-F1
#
_cell.length_a   1.000
_cell.length_b   1.000
_cell.length_c   1.000
_cell.angle_alpha   90.00
_cell.angle_beta   90.00
_cell.angle_gamma   90.00
#
_symmetry.space_group_name_H-M   'P 1'
#
loop_
_entity.id
_entity.type
_entity.pdbx_description
1 polymer ?
#
loop_
_entity_poly.entity_id
_entity_poly.type
_entity_poly.pdbx_seq_one_letter_code
_entity_poly.pdbx_strand_id
1 'polypeptide(L)'
;FRYKLTPPFDPYRDSLSYMLGCYVIPYMGLVGYVGANPLINGYETKLLLAGLLGVESGQDAVIRMYLYERAEEIVYPYNHTVAEFTAHISELRNRLAMCGIKDEGIIVPPQLGAENRTESNVLSADFDSLSYRRTPGEILRVVYSTGSEHFPGGFYPHGANARIAKEFLKKP
;
A
#
# COMPACT_ATOMS: atom_id res chain seq x y z
N PHE A 1 -11.66 -1.45 -7.80
CA PHE A 1 -13.06 -1.54 -8.29
C PHE A 1 -13.56 -0.18 -8.75
N ARG A 2 -14.01 -0.04 -10.01
CA ARG A 2 -14.64 1.20 -10.51
C ARG A 2 -16.13 1.30 -10.13
N TYR A 3 -16.56 0.55 -9.12
CA TYR A 3 -17.92 0.46 -8.62
C TYR A 3 -17.91 0.12 -7.13
N LYS A 4 -19.02 0.35 -6.44
CA LYS A 4 -19.19 0.06 -5.02
C LYS A 4 -19.47 -1.42 -4.80
N LEU A 5 -18.69 -2.08 -3.95
CA LEU A 5 -18.95 -3.46 -3.53
C LEU A 5 -20.29 -3.56 -2.79
N THR A 6 -21.10 -4.57 -3.16
CA THR A 6 -22.40 -4.86 -2.53
C THR A 6 -22.44 -6.35 -2.17
N PRO A 7 -22.56 -6.71 -0.88
CA PRO A 7 -22.51 -5.83 0.30
C PRO A 7 -21.18 -5.07 0.42
N PRO A 8 -21.07 -4.04 1.28
CA PRO A 8 -19.78 -3.41 1.58
C PRO A 8 -18.76 -4.43 2.07
N PHE A 9 -17.47 -4.21 1.77
CA PHE A 9 -16.39 -5.07 2.24
C PHE A 9 -16.31 -5.06 3.76
N ASP A 10 -16.34 -6.24 4.36
CA ASP A 10 -16.19 -6.46 5.80
C ASP A 10 -14.87 -7.20 6.07
N PRO A 11 -13.84 -6.53 6.60
CA PRO A 11 -12.56 -7.18 6.89
C PRO A 11 -12.65 -8.21 8.03
N TYR A 12 -13.72 -8.22 8.83
CA TYR A 12 -13.84 -9.13 9.99
C TYR A 12 -14.69 -10.36 9.72
N ARG A 13 -15.20 -10.52 8.49
CA ARG A 13 -16.07 -11.63 8.13
C ARG A 13 -15.38 -12.99 8.24
N ASP A 14 -14.15 -13.10 7.74
CA ASP A 14 -13.34 -14.31 7.74
C ASP A 14 -11.85 -13.97 7.62
N SER A 15 -10.99 -14.99 7.78
CA SER A 15 -9.54 -14.80 7.75
C SER A 15 -9.01 -14.25 6.43
N LEU A 16 -9.59 -14.64 5.28
CA LEU A 16 -9.17 -14.14 3.98
C LEU A 16 -9.50 -12.64 3.84
N SER A 17 -10.71 -12.26 4.24
CA SER A 17 -11.18 -10.86 4.26
C SER A 17 -10.34 -10.02 5.21
N TYR A 18 -9.94 -10.58 6.35
CA TYR A 18 -9.04 -9.92 7.29
C TYR A 18 -7.66 -9.68 6.67
N MET A 19 -7.08 -10.69 6.01
CA MET A 19 -5.78 -10.57 5.36
C MET A 19 -5.82 -9.60 4.17
N LEU A 20 -6.91 -9.58 3.39
CA LEU A 20 -7.15 -8.56 2.36
C LEU A 20 -7.27 -7.15 2.97
N GLY A 21 -7.91 -7.00 4.14
CA GLY A 21 -7.94 -5.75 4.89
C GLY A 21 -6.55 -5.29 5.33
N CYS A 22 -5.74 -6.23 5.87
CA CYS A 22 -4.35 -6.00 6.26
C CYS A 22 -3.44 -5.65 5.06
N TYR A 23 -3.82 -5.97 3.83
CA TYR A 23 -3.06 -5.59 2.63
C TYR A 23 -3.21 -4.09 2.27
N VAL A 24 -4.27 -3.42 2.73
CA VAL A 24 -4.63 -2.07 2.26
C VAL A 24 -3.73 -0.96 2.82
N ILE A 25 -3.52 -0.93 4.14
CA ILE A 25 -2.89 0.22 4.81
C ILE A 25 -1.42 -0.01 5.21
N PRO A 26 -1.03 -1.13 5.85
CA PRO A 26 0.34 -1.37 6.31
C PRO A 26 1.43 -1.09 5.26
N TYR A 27 1.21 -1.50 4.00
CA TYR A 27 2.15 -1.22 2.91
C TYR A 27 2.42 0.28 2.69
N MET A 28 1.50 1.19 3.05
CA MET A 28 1.74 2.65 3.03
C MET A 28 2.79 3.09 4.04
N GLY A 29 2.86 2.43 5.19
CA GLY A 29 3.89 2.67 6.21
C GLY A 29 5.28 2.34 5.68
N LEU A 30 5.43 1.15 5.09
CA LEU A 30 6.68 0.67 4.49
C LEU A 30 7.23 1.66 3.45
N VAL A 31 6.44 1.99 2.42
CA VAL A 31 6.90 2.91 1.35
C VAL A 31 7.13 4.33 1.87
N GLY A 32 6.46 4.69 2.98
CA GLY A 32 6.69 5.94 3.70
C GLY A 32 8.01 5.98 4.45
N TYR A 33 8.42 4.89 5.09
CA TYR A 33 9.74 4.81 5.71
C TYR A 33 10.87 4.92 4.68
N VAL A 34 10.76 4.22 3.54
CA VAL A 34 11.74 4.38 2.45
C VAL A 34 11.78 5.82 1.93
N GLY A 35 10.61 6.45 1.74
CA GLY A 35 10.50 7.83 1.28
C GLY A 35 10.97 8.88 2.29
N ALA A 36 10.84 8.61 3.58
CA ALA A 36 11.27 9.50 4.66
C ALA A 36 12.77 9.40 4.95
N ASN A 37 13.42 8.25 4.65
CA ASN A 37 14.83 8.01 4.99
C ASN A 37 15.80 9.15 4.54
N PRO A 38 15.68 9.75 3.35
CA PRO A 38 16.53 10.88 2.95
C PRO A 38 16.32 12.17 3.76
N LEU A 39 15.16 12.31 4.42
CA LEU A 39 14.77 13.49 5.18
C LEU A 39 15.11 13.40 6.67
N ILE A 40 15.45 12.20 7.15
CA ILE A 40 15.78 11.96 8.55
C ILE A 40 17.27 12.22 8.80
N ASN A 41 17.55 13.05 9.79
CA ASN A 41 18.89 13.36 10.26
C ASN A 41 19.17 12.70 11.61
N GLY A 42 20.41 12.25 11.80
CA GLY A 42 20.90 11.65 13.05
C GLY A 42 20.92 10.13 13.03
N TYR A 43 21.93 9.56 13.69
CA TYR A 43 22.15 8.11 13.77
C TYR A 43 20.99 7.39 14.44
N GLU A 44 20.58 7.82 15.64
CA GLU A 44 19.50 7.19 16.42
C GLU A 44 18.16 7.13 15.65
N THR A 45 17.79 8.22 14.98
CA THR A 45 16.53 8.29 14.24
C THR A 45 16.56 7.40 12.99
N LYS A 46 17.72 7.31 12.31
CA LYS A 46 17.90 6.39 11.18
C LYS A 46 17.90 4.93 11.63
N LEU A 47 18.51 4.63 12.78
CA LEU A 47 18.47 3.31 13.39
C LEU A 47 17.03 2.89 13.70
N LEU A 48 16.23 3.77 14.31
CA LEU A 48 14.81 3.54 14.55
C LEU A 48 14.04 3.29 13.25
N LEU A 49 14.20 4.15 12.24
CA LEU A 49 13.51 3.98 10.96
C LEU A 49 13.88 2.65 10.29
N ALA A 50 15.16 2.28 10.28
CA ALA A 50 15.62 1.02 9.71
C ALA A 50 15.03 -0.19 10.45
N GLY A 51 14.95 -0.13 11.79
CA GLY A 51 14.32 -1.16 12.61
C GLY A 51 12.82 -1.33 12.31
N LEU A 52 12.08 -0.21 12.20
CA LEU A 52 10.65 -0.24 11.84
C LEU A 52 10.42 -0.76 10.42
N LEU A 53 11.22 -0.28 9.45
CA LEU A 53 11.14 -0.72 8.06
C LEU A 53 11.34 -2.24 7.95
N GLY A 54 12.31 -2.82 8.66
CA GLY A 54 12.55 -4.27 8.62
C GLY A 54 11.35 -5.11 9.08
N VAL A 55 10.67 -4.69 10.15
CA VAL A 55 9.50 -5.40 10.70
C VAL A 55 8.29 -5.27 9.76
N GLU A 56 8.03 -4.07 9.23
CA GLU A 56 6.94 -3.82 8.29
C GLU A 56 7.14 -4.61 6.98
N SER A 57 8.37 -4.69 6.47
CA SER A 57 8.70 -5.51 5.29
C SER A 57 8.43 -7.00 5.52
N GLY A 58 8.76 -7.51 6.71
CA GLY A 58 8.44 -8.88 7.09
C GLY A 58 6.93 -9.14 7.16
N GLN A 59 6.18 -8.18 7.73
CA GLN A 59 4.72 -8.26 7.79
C GLN A 59 4.08 -8.26 6.39
N ASP A 60 4.50 -7.35 5.51
CA ASP A 60 4.01 -7.27 4.13
C ASP A 60 4.27 -8.58 3.37
N ALA A 61 5.47 -9.15 3.49
CA ALA A 61 5.82 -10.42 2.85
C ALA A 61 4.94 -11.58 3.35
N VAL A 62 4.68 -11.67 4.66
CA VAL A 62 3.80 -12.70 5.24
C VAL A 62 2.37 -12.55 4.75
N ILE A 63 1.84 -11.32 4.71
CA ILE A 63 0.50 -11.05 4.20
C ILE A 63 0.41 -11.41 2.72
N ARG A 64 1.36 -10.94 1.91
CA ARG A 64 1.41 -11.22 0.47
C ARG A 64 1.53 -12.71 0.19
N MET A 65 2.36 -13.44 0.93
CA MET A 65 2.49 -14.89 0.77
C MET A 65 1.18 -15.61 1.06
N TYR A 66 0.51 -15.27 2.17
CA TYR A 66 -0.79 -15.86 2.51
C TYR A 66 -1.83 -15.66 1.40
N LEU A 67 -1.87 -14.46 0.83
CA LEU A 67 -2.78 -14.12 -0.28
C LEU A 67 -2.35 -14.79 -1.58
N TYR A 68 -1.04 -14.89 -1.84
CA TYR A 68 -0.49 -15.51 -3.05
C TYR A 68 -0.85 -16.99 -3.14
N GLU A 69 -0.77 -17.74 -2.04
CA GLU A 69 -1.22 -19.14 -1.98
C GLU A 69 -2.70 -19.32 -2.34
N ARG A 70 -3.49 -18.24 -2.26
CA ARG A 70 -4.95 -18.22 -2.48
C ARG A 70 -5.32 -17.36 -3.67
N ALA A 71 -4.36 -17.03 -4.53
CA ALA A 71 -4.51 -16.05 -5.59
C ALA A 71 -5.73 -16.30 -6.49
N GLU A 72 -6.04 -17.57 -6.78
CA GLU A 72 -7.15 -18.01 -7.63
C GLU A 72 -8.49 -18.16 -6.89
N GLU A 73 -8.49 -18.08 -5.55
CA GLU A 73 -9.73 -18.18 -4.77
C GLU A 73 -10.63 -16.96 -5.04
N ILE A 74 -11.94 -17.21 -5.20
CA ILE A 74 -12.93 -16.14 -5.34
C ILE A 74 -13.21 -15.52 -3.97
N VAL A 75 -13.09 -14.19 -3.88
CA VAL A 75 -13.44 -13.41 -2.69
C VAL A 75 -14.95 -13.28 -2.61
N TYR A 76 -15.65 -14.33 -2.18
CA TYR A 76 -17.10 -14.33 -2.00
C TYR A 76 -17.55 -13.09 -1.21
N PRO A 77 -18.71 -12.46 -1.47
CA PRO A 77 -19.62 -12.68 -2.60
C PRO A 77 -19.20 -11.91 -3.87
N TYR A 78 -17.99 -11.35 -3.91
CA TYR A 78 -17.49 -10.59 -5.06
C TYR A 78 -16.96 -11.56 -6.10
N ASN A 79 -17.36 -11.37 -7.36
CA ASN A 79 -16.88 -12.18 -8.48
C ASN A 79 -15.47 -11.72 -8.93
N HIS A 80 -14.53 -11.73 -7.98
CA HIS A 80 -13.12 -11.37 -8.16
C HIS A 80 -12.26 -12.38 -7.41
N THR A 81 -11.17 -12.80 -8.03
CA THR A 81 -10.14 -13.60 -7.37
C THR A 81 -9.36 -12.75 -6.36
N VAL A 82 -8.64 -13.39 -5.45
CA VAL A 82 -7.72 -12.69 -4.52
C VAL A 82 -6.67 -11.90 -5.29
N ALA A 83 -6.13 -12.45 -6.38
CA ALA A 83 -5.18 -11.75 -7.24
C ALA A 83 -5.77 -10.45 -7.82
N GLU A 84 -6.96 -10.52 -8.40
CA GLU A 84 -7.67 -9.35 -8.93
C GLU A 84 -7.97 -8.32 -7.83
N PHE A 85 -8.36 -8.80 -6.64
CA PHE A 85 -8.65 -7.94 -5.51
C PHE A 85 -7.43 -7.12 -5.07
N THR A 86 -6.27 -7.77 -4.94
CA THR A 86 -5.01 -7.09 -4.58
C THR A 86 -4.54 -6.15 -5.68
N ALA A 87 -4.62 -6.55 -6.95
CA ALA A 87 -4.32 -5.70 -8.09
C ALA A 87 -5.17 -4.42 -8.08
N HIS A 88 -6.48 -4.54 -7.85
CA HIS A 88 -7.38 -3.39 -7.76
C HIS A 88 -7.10 -2.46 -6.57
N ILE A 89 -6.63 -3.00 -5.44
CA ILE A 89 -6.17 -2.19 -4.30
C ILE A 89 -4.92 -1.41 -4.71
N SER A 90 -3.94 -2.06 -5.32
CA SER A 90 -2.68 -1.41 -5.70
C SER A 90 -2.86 -0.35 -6.80
N GLU A 91 -3.70 -0.64 -7.81
CA GLU A 91 -4.12 0.33 -8.83
C GLU A 91 -4.80 1.56 -8.22
N LEU A 92 -5.66 1.36 -7.22
CA LEU A 92 -6.31 2.45 -6.50
C LEU A 92 -5.26 3.33 -5.79
N ARG A 93 -4.29 2.73 -5.09
CA ARG A 93 -3.23 3.46 -4.38
C ARG A 93 -2.35 4.24 -5.34
N ASN A 94 -1.96 3.65 -6.47
CA ASN A 94 -1.20 4.36 -7.52
C ASN A 94 -1.96 5.53 -8.12
N ARG A 95 -3.25 5.33 -8.47
CA ARG A 95 -4.10 6.39 -9.01
C ARG A 95 -4.27 7.56 -8.04
N LEU A 96 -4.51 7.28 -6.77
CA LEU A 96 -4.66 8.32 -5.74
C LEU A 96 -3.33 9.04 -5.48
N ALA A 97 -2.20 8.33 -5.48
CA ALA A 97 -0.89 8.95 -5.29
C ALA A 97 -0.48 9.89 -6.45
N MET A 98 -1.01 9.66 -7.65
CA MET A 98 -0.75 10.43 -8.87
C MET A 98 0.73 10.40 -9.35
N CYS A 99 1.47 9.33 -9.05
CA CYS A 99 2.90 9.25 -9.41
C CYS A 99 3.32 7.83 -9.85
N GLY A 100 2.86 7.42 -11.04
CA GLY A 100 3.28 6.15 -11.67
C GLY A 100 2.91 4.89 -10.87
N ILE A 101 3.62 3.80 -11.16
CA ILE A 101 3.47 2.50 -10.47
C ILE A 101 4.50 2.46 -9.34
N LYS A 102 4.02 2.39 -8.10
CA LYS A 102 4.84 2.27 -6.89
C LYS A 102 4.28 1.24 -5.91
N ASP A 103 3.50 0.33 -6.47
CA ASP A 103 2.71 -0.65 -5.76
C ASP A 103 1.98 -1.54 -6.77
N GLU A 104 1.96 -2.82 -6.49
CA GLU A 104 1.53 -3.85 -7.41
C GLU A 104 0.84 -4.97 -6.63
N GLY A 105 -0.09 -5.65 -7.29
CA GLY A 105 -0.77 -6.83 -6.74
C GLY A 105 0.21 -7.97 -6.45
N ILE A 106 -0.29 -9.07 -5.88
CA ILE A 106 0.51 -10.26 -5.55
C ILE A 106 0.95 -11.06 -6.79
N ILE A 107 0.31 -10.82 -7.93
CA ILE A 107 0.69 -11.34 -9.25
C ILE A 107 0.89 -10.14 -10.18
N VAL A 108 1.98 -10.17 -10.93
CA VAL A 108 2.38 -9.13 -11.89
C VAL A 108 2.75 -9.78 -13.22
N PRO A 109 2.64 -9.06 -14.35
CA PRO A 109 3.17 -9.56 -15.61
C PRO A 109 4.69 -9.74 -15.50
N PRO A 110 5.31 -10.69 -16.25
CA PRO A 110 6.73 -10.99 -16.10
C PRO A 110 7.66 -9.78 -16.20
N GLN A 111 7.29 -8.75 -16.98
CA GLN A 111 8.10 -7.54 -17.18
C GLN A 111 8.22 -6.66 -15.93
N LEU A 112 7.38 -6.88 -14.92
CA LEU A 112 7.43 -6.20 -13.63
C LEU A 112 7.94 -7.12 -12.50
N GLY A 113 8.04 -8.42 -12.75
CA GLY A 113 8.55 -9.37 -11.78
C GLY A 113 10.08 -9.40 -11.70
N ALA A 114 10.59 -10.12 -10.70
CA ALA A 114 12.00 -10.21 -10.43
C ALA A 114 12.78 -10.72 -11.66
N GLU A 115 13.81 -9.96 -12.04
CA GLU A 115 14.66 -10.21 -13.21
C GLU A 115 13.91 -10.37 -14.54
N ASN A 116 12.68 -9.87 -14.64
CA ASN A 116 11.76 -10.09 -15.75
C ASN A 116 11.37 -11.57 -15.98
N ARG A 117 11.47 -12.43 -14.95
CA ARG A 117 11.30 -13.90 -15.08
C ARG A 117 10.22 -14.50 -14.19
N THR A 118 9.68 -13.75 -13.23
CA THR A 118 8.64 -14.24 -12.32
C THR A 118 7.35 -13.44 -12.48
N GLU A 119 6.23 -14.07 -12.16
CA GLU A 119 4.93 -13.38 -12.05
C GLU A 119 4.54 -13.17 -10.59
N SER A 120 5.23 -13.83 -9.65
CA SER A 120 4.99 -13.67 -8.22
C SER A 120 5.54 -12.34 -7.72
N ASN A 121 4.78 -11.70 -6.84
CA ASN A 121 5.12 -10.41 -6.23
C ASN A 121 4.89 -10.42 -4.71
N VAL A 122 5.45 -11.44 -4.05
CA VAL A 122 5.43 -11.60 -2.59
C VAL A 122 6.35 -10.58 -1.91
N LEU A 123 7.48 -10.28 -2.53
CA LEU A 123 8.39 -9.21 -2.12
C LEU A 123 8.27 -8.06 -3.12
N SER A 124 7.49 -7.05 -2.77
CA SER A 124 7.24 -5.91 -3.66
C SER A 124 8.44 -4.96 -3.69
N ALA A 125 9.03 -4.83 -4.87
CA ALA A 125 10.17 -3.97 -5.13
C ALA A 125 10.14 -3.46 -6.58
N ASP A 126 10.95 -2.45 -6.87
CA ASP A 126 11.19 -1.99 -8.24
C ASP A 126 12.16 -2.92 -8.99
N PHE A 127 12.49 -2.56 -10.23
CA PHE A 127 13.39 -3.32 -11.09
C PHE A 127 14.76 -3.61 -10.46
N ASP A 128 15.26 -2.70 -9.62
CA ASP A 128 16.55 -2.84 -8.92
C ASP A 128 16.41 -3.64 -7.62
N SER A 129 15.25 -4.27 -7.37
CA SER A 129 14.90 -4.95 -6.12
C SER A 129 14.94 -4.04 -4.90
N LEU A 130 14.65 -2.74 -5.09
CA LEU A 130 14.51 -1.78 -4.01
C LEU A 130 13.03 -1.59 -3.66
N SER A 131 12.72 -1.55 -2.36
CA SER A 131 11.36 -1.21 -1.93
C SER A 131 10.95 0.15 -2.49
N TYR A 132 9.72 0.23 -3.00
CA TYR A 132 9.18 1.47 -3.50
C TYR A 132 9.16 2.56 -2.42
N ARG A 133 9.25 3.82 -2.86
CA ARG A 133 9.19 4.99 -1.98
C ARG A 133 8.02 5.89 -2.33
N ARG A 134 7.29 6.33 -1.31
CA ARG A 134 6.30 7.40 -1.46
C ARG A 134 6.63 8.63 -0.63
N THR A 135 6.36 9.80 -1.19
CA THR A 135 6.47 11.07 -0.46
C THR A 135 5.32 11.22 0.53
N PRO A 136 5.44 12.09 1.55
CA PRO A 136 4.32 12.36 2.46
C PRO A 136 3.05 12.82 1.74
N GLY A 137 3.17 13.64 0.68
CA GLY A 137 2.03 14.06 -0.13
C GLY A 137 1.34 12.88 -0.82
N GLU A 138 2.11 12.00 -1.47
CA GLU A 138 1.58 10.78 -2.11
C GLU A 138 0.85 9.89 -1.10
N ILE A 139 1.38 9.72 0.11
CA ILE A 139 0.74 8.94 1.17
C ILE A 139 -0.56 9.59 1.62
N LEU A 140 -0.55 10.90 1.90
CA LEU A 140 -1.73 11.65 2.34
C LEU A 140 -2.87 11.56 1.31
N ARG A 141 -2.58 11.70 0.01
CA ARG A 141 -3.56 11.53 -1.06
C ARG A 141 -4.25 10.16 -1.02
N VAL A 142 -3.49 9.10 -0.73
CA VAL A 142 -4.00 7.73 -0.62
C VAL A 142 -4.84 7.55 0.63
N VAL A 143 -4.32 7.90 1.82
CA VAL A 143 -5.05 7.67 3.09
C VAL A 143 -6.27 8.59 3.26
N TYR A 144 -6.27 9.76 2.61
CA TYR A 144 -7.46 10.60 2.50
C TYR A 144 -8.45 10.10 1.45
N SER A 145 -8.01 9.23 0.54
CA SER A 145 -8.84 8.69 -0.56
C SER A 145 -9.44 9.76 -1.47
N THR A 146 -8.85 10.96 -1.50
CA THR A 146 -9.30 12.10 -2.31
C THR A 146 -8.41 12.34 -3.52
N GLY A 147 -7.21 11.75 -3.55
CA GLY A 147 -6.20 12.09 -4.54
C GLY A 147 -5.53 13.45 -4.28
N SER A 148 -5.80 14.08 -3.13
CA SER A 148 -5.20 15.36 -2.74
C SER A 148 -4.80 15.35 -1.26
N GLU A 149 -3.56 15.71 -1.00
CA GLU A 149 -2.98 15.91 0.33
C GLU A 149 -3.56 17.14 1.05
N HIS A 150 -4.28 18.01 0.33
CA HIS A 150 -4.93 19.21 0.86
C HIS A 150 -6.38 18.99 1.29
N PHE A 151 -7.00 17.88 0.86
CA PHE A 151 -8.40 17.57 1.13
C PHE A 151 -8.52 16.27 1.94
N PRO A 152 -8.71 16.36 3.27
CA PRO A 152 -8.94 15.21 4.13
C PRO A 152 -10.17 14.39 3.74
N GLY A 153 -10.18 13.11 4.14
CA GLY A 153 -11.21 12.15 3.82
C GLY A 153 -10.82 10.74 4.26
N GLY A 154 -11.52 9.73 3.75
CA GLY A 154 -11.11 8.32 3.87
C GLY A 154 -10.80 7.91 5.31
N PHE A 155 -9.58 7.42 5.53
CA PHE A 155 -9.14 6.93 6.84
C PHE A 155 -8.91 8.06 7.87
N TYR A 156 -8.63 9.27 7.39
CA TYR A 156 -8.43 10.46 8.23
C TYR A 156 -9.39 11.58 7.79
N PRO A 157 -10.70 11.46 8.10
CA PRO A 157 -11.71 12.39 7.62
C PRO A 157 -11.51 13.84 8.11
N HIS A 158 -10.79 14.03 9.21
CA HIS A 158 -10.44 15.34 9.76
C HIS A 158 -8.98 15.73 9.54
N GLY A 159 -8.25 14.96 8.73
CA GLY A 159 -6.83 15.16 8.45
C GLY A 159 -5.92 14.45 9.45
N ALA A 160 -4.73 14.07 8.99
CA ALA A 160 -3.72 13.48 9.84
C ALA A 160 -3.11 14.54 10.80
N ASN A 161 -2.82 14.15 12.03
CA ASN A 161 -2.47 15.08 13.11
C ASN A 161 -0.97 15.44 13.18
N ALA A 162 -0.14 14.92 12.28
CA ALA A 162 1.30 15.17 12.24
C ALA A 162 1.64 16.55 11.66
N ARG A 163 2.83 17.09 12.00
CA ARG A 163 3.30 18.42 11.54
C ARG A 163 3.25 18.57 10.02
N ILE A 164 3.83 17.61 9.30
CA ILE A 164 3.88 17.62 7.81
C ILE A 164 2.46 17.62 7.23
N ALA A 165 1.56 16.78 7.75
CA ALA A 165 0.18 16.73 7.26
C ALA A 165 -0.56 18.05 7.48
N LYS A 166 -0.39 18.68 8.65
CA LYS A 166 -0.98 20.00 8.94
C LYS A 166 -0.42 21.10 8.05
N GLU A 167 0.84 21.01 7.62
CA GLU A 167 1.44 21.97 6.68
C GLU A 167 0.71 21.95 5.33
N PHE A 168 0.31 20.78 4.82
CA PHE A 168 -0.50 20.69 3.60
C PHE A 168 -1.91 21.27 3.74
N LEU A 169 -2.50 21.31 4.94
CA LEU A 169 -3.84 21.87 5.13
C LEU A 169 -3.86 23.40 5.26
N LYS A 170 -2.69 24.03 5.37
CA LYS A 170 -2.59 25.49 5.32
C LYS A 170 -2.91 25.93 3.89
N LYS A 171 -3.76 26.96 3.75
CA LYS A 171 -4.00 27.56 2.43
C LYS A 171 -2.67 28.07 1.86
N PRO A 172 -2.43 27.87 0.54
CA PRO A 172 -1.26 28.46 -0.13
C PRO A 172 -1.25 29.98 -0.03
#